data_AF-A0A0L6JPE5-F1
#
_entry.id   AF-A0A0L6JPE5-F1
#
_cell.length_a   1.000
_cell.length_b   1.000
_cell.length_c   1.000
_cell.angle_alpha   90.00
_cell.angle_beta   90.00
_cell.angle_gamma   90.00
#
_symmetry.space_group_name_H-M   'P 1'
#
loop_
_entity.id
_entity.type
_entity.pdbx_description
1 polymer ?
#
loop_
_entity_poly.entity_id
_entity_poly.type
_entity_poly.pdbx_seq_one_letter_code
_entity_poly.pdbx_strand_id
1 'polypeptide(L)' 'MENELFYCCNLMIKLLENLLLQNKITLEEFEKEVRLKRIFIEEIFNNYDLSHYSTTRT' A
#
# COMPACT_ATOMS: atom_id res chain seq x y z
N MET A 1 4.22 11.56 -7.67
CA MET A 1 4.28 11.10 -6.27
C MET A 1 3.23 10.02 -5.95
N GLU A 2 1.92 10.27 -6.02
CA GLU A 2 0.89 9.23 -5.75
C GLU A 2 1.00 8.01 -6.68
N ASN A 3 1.14 8.27 -7.98
CA ASN A 3 1.33 7.22 -8.99
C ASN A 3 2.62 6.42 -8.78
N GLU A 4 3.68 7.05 -8.29
CA GLU A 4 4.96 6.39 -8.02
C GLU A 4 4.85 5.52 -6.77
N LEU A 5 4.17 5.98 -5.73
CA LEU A 5 3.94 5.21 -4.53
C LEU A 5 3.07 3.99 -4.80
N PHE A 6 1.96 4.17 -5.54
CA PHE A 6 1.11 3.07 -5.97
C PHE A 6 1.88 2.05 -6.82
N TYR A 7 2.72 2.54 -7.72
CA TYR A 7 3.59 1.70 -8.53
C TYR A 7 4.59 0.91 -7.69
N CYS A 8 5.26 1.56 -6.72
CA CYS A 8 6.18 0.91 -5.78
C CYS A 8 5.47 -0.16 -4.94
N CYS A 9 4.27 0.11 -4.44
CA CYS A 9 3.48 -0.89 -3.71
C CYS A 9 3.15 -2.11 -4.57
N ASN A 10 2.78 -1.91 -5.83
CA ASN A 10 2.54 -3.02 -6.75
C ASN A 10 3.80 -3.84 -7.03
N LEU A 11 4.96 -3.19 -7.16
CA LEU A 11 6.25 -3.90 -7.29
C LEU A 11 6.56 -4.73 -6.05
N MET A 12 6.30 -4.21 -4.85
CA MET A 12 6.47 -4.96 -3.61
C MET A 12 5.55 -6.18 -3.54
N ILE A 13 4.30 -6.08 -3.99
CA ILE A 13 3.38 -7.22 -4.05
C ILE A 13 3.92 -8.31 -5.00
N LYS A 14 4.39 -7.93 -6.19
CA LYS A 14 5.01 -8.86 -7.14
C LYS A 14 6.26 -9.54 -6.56
N LEU A 15 7.06 -8.81 -5.79
CA LEU A 15 8.21 -9.40 -5.09
C LEU A 15 7.75 -10.46 -4.09
N LEU A 16 6.72 -10.17 -3.30
CA LEU A 16 6.16 -11.12 -2.33
C LEU A 16 5.59 -12.37 -3.01
N GLU A 17 4.93 -12.23 -4.16
CA GLU A 17 4.46 -13.38 -4.96
C GLU A 17 5.63 -14.27 -5.39
N ASN A 18 6.73 -13.67 -5.88
CA ASN A 18 7.92 -14.42 -6.26
C ASN A 18 8.58 -15.12 -5.06
N LEU A 19 8.60 -14.47 -3.89
CA LEU A 19 9.12 -15.08 -2.67
C LEU A 19 8.25 -16.26 -2.20
N LEU A 20 6.93 -16.15 -2.33
CA LEU A 20 5.99 -17.22 -2.03
C LEU A 20 6.18 -18.41 -3.00
N LEU A 21 6.29 -18.15 -4.30
CA LEU A 21 6.55 -19.19 -5.32
C LEU A 21 7.90 -19.90 -5.10
N GLN A 22 8.88 -19.21 -4.53
CA GLN A 22 10.17 -19.77 -4.14
C GLN A 22 10.15 -20.47 -2.77
N ASN A 23 8.99 -20.56 -2.10
CA ASN A 23 8.84 -21.06 -0.73
C ASN A 23 9.78 -20.37 0.28
N LYS A 24 10.13 -19.10 0.04
CA LYS A 24 10.95 -18.29 0.95
C LYS A 24 10.15 -17.61 2.06
N ILE A 25 8.85 -17.47 1.83
CA ILE A 25 7.86 -17.01 2.81
C ILE A 25 6.66 -17.96 2.77
N THR A 26 5.92 -18.00 3.86
CA THR A 26 4.65 -18.72 3.97
C THR A 26 3.51 -17.94 3.33
N LEU A 27 2.40 -18.63 3.04
CA LEU A 27 1.16 -17.98 2.59
C LEU A 27 0.65 -16.98 3.63
N GLU A 28 0.75 -17.29 4.91
CA GLU A 28 0.33 -16.40 6.00
C GLU A 28 1.14 -15.09 6.02
N GLU A 29 2.48 -15.19 5.88
CA GLU A 29 3.35 -14.01 5.77
C GLU A 29 3.02 -13.18 4.52
N PHE A 30 2.77 -13.83 3.39
CA PHE A 30 2.35 -13.16 2.16
C PHE A 30 1.04 -12.38 2.37
N GLU A 31 0.00 -13.03 2.89
CA GLU A 31 -1.32 -12.42 3.10
C GLU A 31 -1.25 -11.24 4.09
N LYS A 32 -0.49 -11.39 5.17
CA LYS A 32 -0.24 -10.32 6.15
C LYS A 32 0.42 -9.12 5.48
N GLU A 33 1.49 -9.34 4.72
CA GLU A 33 2.24 -8.26 4.06
C GLU A 33 1.45 -7.54 2.97
N VAL A 34 0.63 -8.28 2.21
CA VAL A 34 -0.28 -7.71 1.20
C VAL A 34 -1.36 -6.86 1.87
N ARG A 35 -1.95 -7.36 2.96
CA ARG A 35 -2.97 -6.61 3.71
C ARG A 35 -2.43 -5.29 4.26
N LEU A 36 -1.24 -5.32 4.86
CA LEU A 36 -0.60 -4.11 5.39
C LEU A 36 -0.34 -3.06 4.29
N LYS A 37 0.10 -3.49 3.10
CA LYS A 37 0.35 -2.59 1.97
C LYS A 37 -0.93 -1.97 1.43
N ARG A 38 -2.05 -2.72 1.40
CA ARG A 38 -3.37 -2.17 1.03
C ARG A 38 -3.83 -1.11 2.01
N ILE A 39 -3.75 -1.39 3.32
CA ILE A 39 -4.10 -0.43 4.37
C ILE A 39 -3.27 0.84 4.23
N PHE A 40 -1.95 0.72 4.03
CA PHE A 40 -1.07 1.87 3.83
C PHE A 40 -1.48 2.75 2.63
N ILE A 41 -1.84 2.12 1.51
CA ILE A 41 -2.35 2.84 0.34
C ILE A 41 -3.65 3.56 0.68
N GLU A 42 -4.61 2.86 1.27
CA GLU A 42 -5.92 3.41 1.67
C GLU A 42 -5.75 4.59 2.64
N GLU A 43 -4.90 4.46 3.65
CA GLU A 43 -4.62 5.54 4.61
C GLU A 43 -3.98 6.75 3.94
N ILE A 44 -3.09 6.56 2.96
CA ILE A 44 -2.52 7.67 2.21
C ILE A 44 -3.59 8.35 1.37
N PHE A 45 -4.37 7.61 0.58
CA PHE A 45 -5.43 8.23 -0.22
C PHE A 45 -6.50 8.93 0.65
N ASN A 46 -6.87 8.36 1.80
CA ASN A 46 -7.84 8.95 2.73
C ASN A 46 -7.31 10.18 3.47
N ASN A 47 -6.02 10.21 3.84
CA ASN A 47 -5.43 11.37 4.52
C ASN A 47 -5.17 12.55 3.57
N TYR A 48 -5.02 12.32 2.27
CA TYR A 48 -4.82 13.39 1.30
C TYR A 48 -6.12 14.17 1.03
N ASP A 49 -7.29 13.53 1.16
CA ASP A 49 -8.61 14.17 0.96
C ASP A 49 -8.93 15.22 2.06
N LEU A 50 -8.30 15.12 3.24
CA LEU A 50 -8.48 16.09 4.34
C LEU A 50 -7.61 17.35 4.20
N SER A 51 -6.64 17.38 3.26
CA SER A 51 -5.79 18.56 3.02
C SER A 51 -6.43 19.62 2.11
N HIS A 52 -7.61 19.35 1.55
CA HIS A 52 -8.36 20.28 0.69
C HIS A 52 -9.61 20.91 1.34
N TYR A 53 -9.92 20.60 2.60
CA TYR A 53 -11.09 21.16 3.31
C TYR A 53 -10.76 22.00 4.55
N SER A 54 -9.50 22.42 4.75
CA SER A 54 -9.11 23.31 5.85
C SER A 54 -8.76 24.74 5.41
N THR A 55 -9.44 25.28 4.39
CA THR A 55 -9.48 26.73 4.14
C THR A 55 -10.87 27.20 3.75
N THR A 56 -11.75 27.34 4.73
CA THR A 56 -12.64 28.50 4.89
C THR A 56 -13.25 28.44 6.27
N ARG A 57 -12.55 29.04 7.25
CA ARG A 57 -13.18 29.59 8.45
C ARG A 57 -13.05 31.11 8.35
N THR A 58 -14.11 31.74 7.87
CA THR A 58 -14.45 33.16 8.09
C THR A 58 -15.93 33.21 8.34
#